data_AF-A0A8S8YC70-F1
#
_entry.id   AF-A0A8S8YC70-F1
#
_cell.length_a   1.000
_cell.length_b   1.000
_cell.length_c   1.000
_cell.angle_alpha   90.00
_cell.angle_beta   90.00
_cell.angle_gamma   90.00
#
_symmetry.space_group_name_H-M   'P 1'
#
loop_
_entity.id
_entity.type
_entity.pdbx_description
1 polymer ?
#
loop_
_entity_poly.entity_id
_entity_poly.type
_entity_poly.pdbx_seq_one_letter_code
_entity_poly.pdbx_strand_id
1 'polypeptide(L)'
;MALLAALKTHVDVVEDWTDEGWKEVRAAADDVDLLLFEDRKFADIGGITQKQMHGMYGIASWADLVTAHLISGPDIVDGCMAAWADVGRSGGVLLLAQMSSRGNLLAGAYSDAVVAHGREHDGVMGFIGNGSRPEEVRDLRGRVGEGRMIWTPG
;
A
#
# COMPACT_ATOMS: atom_id res chain seq x y z
N MET A 1 -14.86 -7.90 -18.59
CA MET A 1 -13.94 -8.41 -17.57
C MET A 1 -12.67 -7.58 -17.69
N ALA A 2 -12.29 -6.85 -16.66
CA ALA A 2 -11.08 -6.03 -16.70
C ALA A 2 -9.84 -6.92 -16.88
N LEU A 3 -8.88 -6.48 -17.71
CA LEU A 3 -7.60 -7.17 -17.92
C LEU A 3 -6.57 -6.83 -16.84
N LEU A 4 -6.86 -5.83 -16.00
CA LEU A 4 -6.02 -5.31 -14.94
C LEU A 4 -6.81 -5.32 -13.63
N ALA A 5 -6.17 -5.75 -12.54
CA ALA A 5 -6.78 -5.75 -11.20
C ALA A 5 -6.64 -4.41 -10.48
N ALA A 6 -5.54 -3.68 -10.74
CA ALA A 6 -5.29 -2.38 -10.14
C ALA A 6 -4.40 -1.50 -11.03
N LEU A 7 -4.56 -0.19 -10.91
CA LEU A 7 -3.66 0.84 -11.43
C LEU A 7 -2.83 1.40 -10.27
N LYS A 8 -1.51 1.23 -10.35
CA LYS A 8 -0.58 1.78 -9.38
C LYS A 8 -0.19 3.21 -9.74
N THR A 9 -0.30 4.15 -8.80
CA THR A 9 0.01 5.56 -8.98
C THR A 9 1.20 6.00 -8.11
N HIS A 10 1.78 7.14 -8.50
CA HIS A 10 2.60 8.01 -7.67
C HIS A 10 2.04 9.42 -7.90
N VAL A 11 1.02 9.79 -7.14
CA VAL A 11 0.33 11.07 -7.36
C VAL A 11 1.26 12.28 -7.18
N ASP A 12 2.30 12.12 -6.38
CA ASP A 12 3.29 13.15 -6.05
C ASP A 12 4.27 13.49 -7.18
N VAL A 13 4.28 12.71 -8.26
CA VAL A 13 5.05 13.02 -9.48
C VAL A 13 4.18 13.49 -10.65
N VAL A 14 2.87 13.66 -10.44
CA VAL A 14 1.96 14.18 -11.46
C VAL A 14 2.01 15.71 -11.46
N GLU A 15 2.51 16.29 -12.55
CA GLU A 15 2.80 17.73 -12.64
C GLU A 15 1.53 18.60 -12.72
N ASP A 16 0.46 18.10 -13.34
CA ASP A 16 -0.80 18.79 -13.58
C ASP A 16 -1.94 18.28 -12.67
N TRP A 17 -1.58 17.76 -11.50
CA TRP A 17 -2.55 17.27 -10.54
C TRP A 17 -3.57 18.34 -10.12
N THR A 18 -4.84 17.95 -10.12
CA THR A 18 -5.96 18.73 -9.58
C THR A 18 -6.95 17.78 -8.89
N ASP A 19 -7.70 18.29 -7.91
CA ASP A 19 -8.73 17.51 -7.22
C ASP A 19 -9.84 17.07 -8.19
N GLU A 20 -10.27 17.96 -9.10
CA GLU A 20 -11.24 17.65 -10.15
C GLU A 20 -10.74 16.57 -11.10
N GLY A 21 -9.50 16.68 -11.60
CA GLY A 21 -8.92 15.68 -12.49
C GLY A 21 -8.79 14.31 -11.82
N TRP A 22 -8.47 14.27 -10.53
CA TRP A 22 -8.36 13.00 -9.81
C TRP A 22 -9.71 12.34 -9.51
N LYS A 23 -10.78 13.14 -9.35
CA LYS A 23 -12.16 12.62 -9.32
C LYS A 23 -12.54 11.94 -10.65
N GLU A 24 -12.11 12.49 -11.78
CA GLU A 24 -12.31 11.86 -13.09
C GLU A 24 -11.54 10.54 -13.20
N VAL A 25 -10.29 10.48 -12.72
CA VAL A 25 -9.50 9.23 -12.67
C VAL A 25 -10.20 8.16 -11.82
N ARG A 26 -10.72 8.53 -10.64
CA ARG A 26 -11.49 7.61 -9.78
C ARG A 26 -12.76 7.11 -10.49
N ALA A 27 -13.53 8.01 -11.09
CA ALA A 27 -14.75 7.63 -11.81
C ALA A 27 -14.47 6.70 -13.00
N ALA A 28 -13.39 6.96 -13.75
CA ALA A 28 -12.96 6.09 -14.85
C ALA A 28 -12.54 4.70 -14.36
N ALA A 29 -11.84 4.62 -13.22
CA ALA A 29 -11.46 3.36 -12.61
C ALA A 29 -12.67 2.56 -12.12
N ASP A 30 -13.69 3.22 -11.57
CA ASP A 30 -14.95 2.60 -11.14
C ASP A 30 -15.73 1.99 -12.33
N ASP A 31 -15.79 2.68 -13.46
CA ASP A 31 -16.51 2.22 -14.67
C ASP A 31 -15.97 0.89 -15.21
N VAL A 32 -14.69 0.61 -14.97
CA VAL A 32 -14.02 -0.61 -15.43
C VAL A 32 -13.67 -1.59 -14.31
N ASP A 33 -14.21 -1.39 -13.08
CA ASP A 33 -13.96 -2.25 -11.92
C ASP A 33 -12.44 -2.42 -11.61
N LEU A 34 -11.72 -1.29 -11.57
CA LEU A 34 -10.28 -1.23 -11.37
C LEU A 34 -9.94 -0.56 -10.03
N LEU A 35 -9.10 -1.23 -9.24
CA LEU A 35 -8.58 -0.65 -8.00
C LEU A 35 -7.55 0.44 -8.28
N LEU A 36 -7.59 1.54 -7.54
CA LEU A 36 -6.52 2.53 -7.50
C LEU A 36 -5.60 2.24 -6.32
N PHE A 37 -4.30 2.09 -6.61
CA PHE A 37 -3.28 1.75 -5.65
C PHE A 37 -2.22 2.85 -5.61
N GLU A 38 -2.21 3.66 -4.56
CA GLU A 38 -1.22 4.72 -4.38
C GLU A 38 0.04 4.20 -3.69
N ASP A 39 1.16 4.16 -4.42
CA ASP A 39 2.42 3.62 -3.95
C ASP A 39 3.24 4.65 -3.15
N ARG A 40 2.59 5.23 -2.13
CA ARG A 40 3.12 6.34 -1.34
C ARG A 40 4.24 5.99 -0.37
N LYS A 41 4.34 4.71 0.02
CA LYS A 41 5.31 4.17 0.98
C LYS A 41 5.35 5.00 2.28
N PHE A 42 4.21 5.16 2.94
CA PHE A 42 4.13 5.85 4.23
C PHE A 42 5.14 5.27 5.24
N ALA A 43 5.79 6.11 6.04
CA ALA A 43 6.84 5.67 6.97
C ALA A 43 6.92 6.55 8.24
N ASP A 44 5.81 7.20 8.59
CA ASP A 44 5.70 8.05 9.78
C ASP A 44 4.84 7.36 10.86
N ILE A 45 4.65 7.97 12.02
CA ILE A 45 3.75 7.46 13.06
C ILE A 45 2.28 7.60 12.63
N GLY A 46 1.38 6.81 13.24
CA GLY A 46 -0.02 6.68 12.83
C GLY A 46 -0.77 8.00 12.65
N GLY A 47 -0.76 8.87 13.65
CA GLY A 47 -1.47 10.15 13.58
C GLY A 47 -0.92 11.13 12.52
N ILE A 48 0.35 11.01 12.14
CA ILE A 48 0.91 11.80 11.03
C ILE A 48 0.53 11.16 9.70
N THR A 49 0.57 9.84 9.60
CA THR A 49 0.15 9.09 8.40
C THR A 49 -1.32 9.38 8.05
N GLN A 50 -2.21 9.43 9.05
CA GLN A 50 -3.62 9.83 8.87
C GLN A 50 -3.73 11.22 8.22
N LYS A 51 -2.98 12.20 8.73
CA LYS A 51 -2.95 13.56 8.16
C LYS A 51 -2.36 13.61 6.76
N GLN A 52 -1.32 12.81 6.49
CA GLN A 52 -0.72 12.74 5.17
C GLN A 52 -1.69 12.15 4.13
N MET A 53 -2.54 11.19 4.53
CA MET A 53 -3.60 10.67 3.67
C MET A 53 -4.69 11.71 3.36
N HIS A 54 -4.93 12.67 4.24
CA HIS A 54 -5.83 13.81 4.02
C HIS A 54 -5.15 15.03 3.37
N GLY A 55 -3.83 14.99 3.21
CA GLY A 55 -3.02 16.13 2.80
C GLY A 55 -3.31 16.62 1.38
N MET A 56 -2.35 17.31 0.78
CA MET A 56 -2.52 17.95 -0.54
C MET A 56 -3.23 17.09 -1.58
N TYR A 57 -2.89 15.80 -1.66
CA TYR A 57 -3.43 14.88 -2.67
C TYR A 57 -4.71 14.15 -2.27
N GLY A 58 -5.19 14.32 -1.03
CA GLY A 58 -6.41 13.68 -0.53
C GLY A 58 -6.45 12.17 -0.74
N ILE A 59 -5.33 11.45 -0.58
CA ILE A 59 -5.18 10.01 -0.91
C ILE A 59 -6.34 9.16 -0.36
N ALA A 60 -6.82 9.44 0.86
CA ALA A 60 -7.95 8.73 1.47
C ALA A 60 -9.24 8.80 0.64
N SER A 61 -9.46 9.86 -0.14
CA SER A 61 -10.71 10.09 -0.89
C SER A 61 -10.82 9.26 -2.17
N TRP A 62 -9.71 8.76 -2.71
CA TRP A 62 -9.71 8.06 -4.01
C TRP A 62 -8.94 6.73 -4.06
N ALA A 63 -7.88 6.55 -3.26
CA ALA A 63 -7.09 5.32 -3.30
C ALA A 63 -7.83 4.18 -2.57
N ASP A 64 -7.78 2.97 -3.13
CA ASP A 64 -8.32 1.75 -2.52
C ASP A 64 -7.23 0.99 -1.77
N LEU A 65 -5.98 1.08 -2.27
CA LEU A 65 -4.80 0.49 -1.66
C LEU A 65 -3.71 1.54 -1.47
N VAL A 66 -2.92 1.41 -0.41
CA VAL A 66 -1.68 2.20 -0.22
C VAL A 66 -0.52 1.32 0.23
N THR A 67 0.72 1.77 0.02
CA THR A 67 1.91 1.15 0.63
C THR A 67 2.35 1.84 1.90
N ALA A 68 2.85 1.04 2.86
CA ALA A 68 3.47 1.55 4.08
C ALA A 68 4.65 0.68 4.55
N HIS A 69 5.67 1.33 5.10
CA HIS A 69 6.75 0.70 5.85
C HIS A 69 6.31 0.53 7.30
N LEU A 70 6.63 -0.63 7.90
CA LEU A 70 6.36 -0.85 9.34
C LEU A 70 7.48 -0.31 10.25
N ILE A 71 8.34 0.57 9.74
CA ILE A 71 9.53 1.05 10.48
C ILE A 71 9.15 1.86 11.74
N SER A 72 8.01 2.53 11.71
CA SER A 72 7.46 3.33 12.80
C SER A 72 6.55 2.56 13.76
N GLY A 73 6.34 1.26 13.52
CA GLY A 73 5.42 0.41 14.30
C GLY A 73 4.05 0.22 13.64
N PRO A 74 3.18 -0.60 14.26
CA PRO A 74 1.89 -1.01 13.68
C PRO A 74 0.87 0.11 13.53
N ASP A 75 0.93 1.14 14.40
CA ASP A 75 0.02 2.30 14.40
C ASP A 75 -0.04 3.02 13.05
N ILE A 76 0.95 2.84 12.17
CA ILE A 76 0.91 3.36 10.81
C ILE A 76 -0.27 2.81 10.01
N VAL A 77 -0.61 1.53 10.21
CA VAL A 77 -1.75 0.89 9.56
C VAL A 77 -3.05 1.47 10.12
N ASP A 78 -3.14 1.63 11.45
CA ASP A 78 -4.29 2.28 12.10
C ASP A 78 -4.51 3.71 11.60
N GLY A 79 -3.44 4.47 11.43
CA GLY A 79 -3.48 5.81 10.84
C GLY A 79 -4.09 5.80 9.43
N CYS A 80 -3.75 4.81 8.61
CA CYS A 80 -4.34 4.66 7.29
C CYS A 80 -5.84 4.31 7.37
N MET A 81 -6.19 3.33 8.22
CA MET A 81 -7.58 2.91 8.40
C MET A 81 -8.46 4.04 8.90
N ALA A 82 -7.96 4.84 9.85
CA ALA A 82 -8.66 6.02 10.36
C ALA A 82 -8.90 7.06 9.27
N ALA A 83 -7.91 7.32 8.40
CA ALA A 83 -8.07 8.29 7.31
C ALA A 83 -9.17 7.89 6.31
N TRP A 84 -9.25 6.61 5.95
CA TRP A 84 -10.36 6.11 5.13
C TRP A 84 -11.70 6.22 5.85
N ALA A 85 -11.75 5.88 7.14
CA ALA A 85 -12.96 5.99 7.94
C ALA A 85 -13.48 7.44 8.04
N ASP A 86 -12.58 8.42 8.19
CA ASP A 86 -12.93 9.85 8.25
C ASP A 86 -13.68 10.33 7.00
N VAL A 87 -13.40 9.74 5.84
CA VAL A 87 -14.08 10.06 4.56
C VAL A 87 -15.15 9.03 4.17
N GLY A 88 -15.54 8.15 5.09
CA GLY A 88 -16.59 7.15 4.86
C GLY A 88 -16.20 6.08 3.83
N ARG A 89 -14.90 5.83 3.64
CA ARG A 89 -14.37 4.79 2.73
C ARG A 89 -13.71 3.67 3.53
N SER A 90 -13.32 2.63 2.81
CA SER A 90 -12.47 1.55 3.33
C SER A 90 -11.38 1.27 2.30
N GLY A 91 -10.22 0.82 2.77
CA GLY A 91 -9.10 0.49 1.91
C GLY A 91 -8.17 -0.51 2.59
N GLY A 92 -7.06 -0.81 1.91
CA GLY A 92 -6.11 -1.81 2.36
C GLY A 92 -4.66 -1.35 2.27
N VAL A 93 -3.86 -1.77 3.24
CA VAL A 93 -2.42 -1.49 3.27
C VAL A 93 -1.64 -2.68 2.71
N LEU A 94 -0.69 -2.40 1.82
CA LEU A 94 0.37 -3.31 1.41
C LEU A 94 1.65 -2.95 2.15
N LEU A 95 2.08 -3.80 3.08
CA LEU A 95 3.29 -3.54 3.86
C LEU A 95 4.55 -3.89 3.07
N LEU A 96 5.56 -3.03 3.10
CA LEU A 96 6.85 -3.33 2.48
C LEU A 96 7.62 -4.36 3.31
N ALA A 97 7.53 -5.63 2.93
CA ALA A 97 8.31 -6.71 3.54
C ALA A 97 9.68 -6.87 2.87
N GLN A 98 9.76 -6.60 1.56
CA GLN A 98 10.99 -6.65 0.77
C GLN A 98 11.01 -5.52 -0.27
N MET A 99 12.19 -5.21 -0.80
CA MET A 99 12.38 -4.28 -1.93
C MET A 99 13.40 -4.83 -2.93
N SER A 100 13.26 -4.45 -4.20
CA SER A 100 14.19 -4.81 -5.27
C SER A 100 15.43 -3.91 -5.34
N SER A 101 15.42 -2.78 -4.63
CA SER A 101 16.53 -1.82 -4.66
C SER A 101 17.81 -2.39 -4.03
N ARG A 102 18.95 -2.10 -4.64
CA ARG A 102 20.25 -2.59 -4.18
C ARG A 102 20.60 -2.02 -2.79
N GLY A 103 20.96 -2.89 -1.86
CA GLY A 103 21.44 -2.49 -0.52
C GLY A 103 20.35 -2.05 0.44
N ASN A 104 19.08 -2.34 0.14
CA ASN A 104 17.99 -2.06 1.07
C ASN A 104 18.12 -2.91 2.36
N LEU A 105 17.51 -2.42 3.43
CA LEU A 105 17.56 -3.03 4.76
C LEU A 105 16.35 -3.93 5.06
N LEU A 106 15.44 -4.12 4.09
CA LEU A 106 14.19 -4.85 4.27
C LEU A 106 14.42 -6.34 4.05
N ALA A 107 15.21 -6.94 4.93
CA ALA A 107 15.61 -8.34 4.86
C ALA A 107 15.67 -9.00 6.24
N GLY A 108 15.68 -10.33 6.26
CA GLY A 108 15.83 -11.14 7.47
C GLY A 108 14.78 -10.79 8.54
N ALA A 109 15.26 -10.44 9.73
CA ALA A 109 14.42 -10.13 10.89
C ALA A 109 13.43 -8.97 10.65
N TYR A 110 13.77 -8.00 9.80
CA TYR A 110 12.84 -6.93 9.44
C TYR A 110 11.63 -7.50 8.69
N SER A 111 11.87 -8.29 7.63
CA SER A 111 10.79 -8.93 6.87
C SER A 111 9.95 -9.86 7.74
N ASP A 112 10.58 -10.58 8.67
CA ASP A 112 9.87 -11.47 9.61
C ASP A 112 8.94 -10.69 10.53
N ALA A 113 9.41 -9.56 11.09
CA ALA A 113 8.59 -8.69 11.92
C ALA A 113 7.42 -8.06 11.15
N VAL A 114 7.68 -7.58 9.91
CA VAL A 114 6.64 -7.03 9.04
C VAL A 114 5.55 -8.06 8.78
N VAL A 115 5.93 -9.29 8.46
CA VAL A 115 4.97 -10.37 8.19
C VAL A 115 4.20 -10.78 9.44
N ALA A 116 4.88 -10.90 10.59
CA ALA A 116 4.23 -11.26 11.85
C ALA A 116 3.14 -10.25 12.22
N HIS A 117 3.47 -8.96 12.26
CA HIS A 117 2.50 -7.91 12.56
C HIS A 117 1.43 -7.76 11.49
N GLY A 118 1.80 -7.83 10.21
CA GLY A 118 0.85 -7.66 9.12
C GLY A 118 -0.19 -8.79 9.03
N ARG A 119 0.15 -10.01 9.46
CA ARG A 119 -0.80 -11.13 9.46
C ARG A 119 -1.92 -10.96 10.48
N GLU A 120 -1.61 -10.32 11.60
CA GLU A 120 -2.54 -10.10 12.73
C GLU A 120 -3.42 -8.86 12.57
N HIS A 121 -3.11 -8.00 11.58
CA HIS A 121 -3.77 -6.71 11.42
C HIS A 121 -4.78 -6.71 10.25
N ASP A 122 -6.06 -6.45 10.53
CA ASP A 122 -7.13 -6.56 9.53
C ASP A 122 -6.98 -5.59 8.34
N GLY A 123 -6.48 -4.38 8.59
CA GLY A 123 -6.16 -3.40 7.55
C GLY A 123 -5.05 -3.79 6.57
N VAL A 124 -4.29 -4.86 6.82
CA VAL A 124 -3.20 -5.31 5.95
C VAL A 124 -3.71 -6.34 4.93
N MET A 125 -3.76 -5.95 3.67
CA MET A 125 -4.23 -6.81 2.58
C MET A 125 -3.13 -7.70 2.00
N GLY A 126 -1.88 -7.33 2.22
CA GLY A 126 -0.76 -8.07 1.68
C GLY A 126 0.58 -7.38 1.89
N PHE A 127 1.57 -7.87 1.16
CA PHE A 127 2.96 -7.46 1.29
C PHE A 127 3.58 -7.15 -0.06
N ILE A 128 4.48 -6.16 -0.09
CA ILE A 128 5.37 -5.95 -1.23
C ILE A 128 6.56 -6.91 -1.12
N GLY A 129 6.75 -7.72 -2.16
CA GLY A 129 7.84 -8.68 -2.32
C GLY A 129 8.87 -8.25 -3.37
N ASN A 130 10.05 -8.87 -3.36
CA ASN A 130 11.09 -8.55 -4.35
C ASN A 130 10.87 -9.25 -5.71
N GLY A 131 10.24 -8.56 -6.67
CA GLY A 131 9.97 -9.11 -8.00
C GLY A 131 11.19 -9.44 -8.85
N SER A 132 12.35 -8.86 -8.54
CA SER A 132 13.60 -9.14 -9.26
C SER A 132 14.26 -10.48 -8.86
N ARG A 133 13.77 -11.13 -7.80
CA ARG A 133 14.35 -12.35 -7.23
C ARG A 133 13.26 -13.37 -6.86
N PRO A 134 12.88 -14.27 -7.78
CA PRO A 134 11.81 -15.23 -7.57
C PRO A 134 11.96 -16.10 -6.31
N GLU A 135 13.19 -16.46 -5.93
CA GLU A 135 13.44 -17.23 -4.69
C GLU A 135 13.06 -16.44 -3.43
N GLU A 136 13.36 -15.14 -3.38
CA GLU A 136 12.99 -14.29 -2.24
C GLU A 136 11.47 -14.15 -2.09
N VAL A 137 10.73 -14.20 -3.21
CA VAL A 137 9.27 -14.21 -3.21
C VAL A 137 8.70 -15.53 -2.70
N ARG A 138 9.33 -16.67 -3.05
CA ARG A 138 8.94 -17.99 -2.52
C ARG A 138 9.19 -18.07 -1.02
N ASP A 139 10.33 -17.57 -0.56
CA ASP A 139 10.64 -17.48 0.87
C ASP A 139 9.64 -16.59 1.60
N LEU A 140 9.30 -15.44 1.01
CA LEU A 140 8.27 -14.55 1.57
C LEU A 140 6.91 -15.24 1.63
N ARG A 141 6.51 -15.99 0.60
CA ARG A 141 5.28 -16.79 0.61
C ARG A 141 5.25 -17.79 1.76
N GLY A 142 6.37 -18.47 2.05
CA GLY A 142 6.47 -19.37 3.20
C GLY A 142 6.20 -18.68 4.54
N ARG A 143 6.65 -17.43 4.70
CA ARG A 143 6.45 -16.64 5.93
C ARG A 143 5.04 -16.06 6.02
N VAL A 144 4.54 -15.52 4.92
CA VAL A 144 3.21 -14.91 4.82
C VAL A 144 2.11 -15.96 5.03
N GLY A 145 2.32 -17.18 4.56
CA GLY A 145 1.32 -18.25 4.59
C GLY A 145 0.22 -18.04 3.56
N GLU A 146 -0.96 -18.58 3.85
CA GLU A 146 -2.15 -18.47 3.01
C GLU A 146 -3.00 -17.24 3.40
N GLY A 147 -3.83 -16.75 2.48
CA GLY A 147 -4.85 -15.72 2.77
C GLY A 147 -4.41 -14.26 2.63
N ARG A 148 -3.12 -13.95 2.44
CA ARG A 148 -2.64 -12.60 2.12
C ARG A 148 -1.92 -12.54 0.78
N MET A 149 -2.09 -11.44 0.06
CA MET A 149 -1.47 -11.23 -1.24
C MET A 149 0.02 -10.89 -1.10
N ILE A 150 0.82 -11.28 -2.09
CA ILE A 150 2.18 -10.76 -2.27
C ILE A 150 2.20 -10.07 -3.62
N TRP A 151 2.49 -8.78 -3.61
CA TRP A 151 2.58 -7.94 -4.81
C TRP A 151 4.04 -7.66 -5.08
N THR A 152 4.51 -7.97 -6.28
CA THR A 152 5.91 -7.80 -6.63
C THR A 152 6.02 -6.75 -7.74
N PRO A 153 6.59 -5.57 -7.47
CA PRO A 153 7.04 -4.70 -8.56
C PRO A 153 8.17 -5.41 -9.31
N GLY A 154 8.13 -5.36 -10.63
CA GLY A 154 9.15 -5.89 -11.54
C GLY A 154 9.63 -4.80 -12.46
#